data_AF-A0A0A8X6F4-F1
#
_entry.id   AF-A0A0A8X6F4-F1
#
_cell.length_a   1.000
_cell.length_b   1.000
_cell.length_c   1.000
_cell.angle_alpha   90.00
_cell.angle_beta   90.00
_cell.angle_gamma   90.00
#
_symmetry.space_group_name_H-M   'P 1'
#
loop_
_entity.id
_entity.type
_entity.pdbx_description
1 polymer ?
#
loop_
_entity_poly.entity_id
_entity_poly.type
_entity_poly.pdbx_seq_one_letter_code
_entity_poly.pdbx_strand_id
1 'polypeptide(L)'
;MKNPYLTSYFPLLTIIMFSLALSVRTEMELISILKNAGIYDGMLEFFSDAGIKLSLLALLMVVYFMVFAAMKLIADTINEVSLLFFSKDHEGESLYLIRHGATIYFVGSVVSLLSFYSFIGIMAIFAVATMVYFIYFVYKISPNLTMAGLIGIVFFQVILWSTLVLGIIYLAVKVYNSLIASLPI
;
A
#
# COMPACT_ATOMS: atom_id res chain seq x y z
N MET A 1 17.86 -1.05 23.52
CA MET A 1 16.64 -1.69 24.05
C MET A 1 15.45 -1.20 23.21
N LYS A 2 15.00 -1.98 22.23
CA LYS A 2 13.84 -1.62 21.39
C LYS A 2 12.58 -2.05 22.14
N ASN A 3 11.72 -1.10 22.48
CA ASN A 3 10.43 -1.40 23.09
C ASN A 3 9.56 -2.14 22.05
N PRO A 4 9.24 -3.44 22.25
CA PRO A 4 8.49 -4.22 21.26
C PRO A 4 7.08 -3.66 20.99
N TYR A 5 6.51 -2.93 21.95
CA TYR A 5 5.22 -2.27 21.79
C TYR A 5 5.27 -1.15 20.75
N LEU A 6 6.32 -0.33 20.72
CA LEU A 6 6.46 0.77 19.74
C LEU A 6 6.58 0.25 18.30
N THR A 7 7.42 -0.78 18.09
CA THR A 7 7.61 -1.39 16.77
C THR A 7 6.38 -2.13 16.26
N SER A 8 5.49 -2.59 17.16
CA SER A 8 4.24 -3.24 16.76
C SER A 8 3.23 -2.29 16.10
N TYR A 9 3.35 -0.97 16.31
CA TYR A 9 2.49 0.04 15.68
C TYR A 9 3.04 0.56 14.34
N PHE A 10 4.24 0.16 13.93
CA PHE A 10 4.84 0.62 12.67
C PHE A 10 4.01 0.30 11.42
N PRO A 11 3.32 -0.85 11.31
CA PRO A 11 2.41 -1.09 10.19
C PRO A 11 1.27 -0.07 10.15
N LEU A 12 0.68 0.29 11.30
CA LEU A 12 -0.39 1.29 11.37
C LEU A 12 0.13 2.68 10.97
N LEU A 13 1.28 3.08 11.51
CA LEU A 13 1.90 4.37 11.17
C LEU A 13 2.27 4.45 9.69
N THR A 14 2.79 3.36 9.13
CA THR A 14 3.08 3.24 7.69
C THR A 14 1.85 3.52 6.86
N ILE A 15 0.73 2.86 7.19
CA ILE A 15 -0.56 3.03 6.49
C ILE A 15 -0.97 4.50 6.57
N ILE A 16 -0.98 5.09 7.77
CA ILE A 16 -1.38 6.50 7.96
C ILE A 16 -0.52 7.44 7.11
N MET A 17 0.80 7.25 7.08
CA MET A 17 1.72 8.16 6.38
C MET A 17 1.61 8.04 4.85
N PHE A 18 1.52 6.82 4.31
CA PHE A 18 1.27 6.65 2.87
C PHE A 18 -0.12 7.15 2.46
N SER A 19 -1.14 6.92 3.29
CA SER A 19 -2.47 7.49 3.08
C SER A 19 -2.42 9.00 3.07
N LEU A 20 -1.66 9.64 3.96
CA LEU A 20 -1.52 11.09 3.99
C LEU A 20 -0.85 11.64 2.73
N ALA A 21 0.28 11.05 2.32
CA ALA A 21 0.98 11.46 1.11
C ALA A 21 0.08 11.42 -0.13
N LEU A 22 -0.67 10.32 -0.30
CA LEU A 22 -1.59 10.17 -1.43
C LEU A 22 -2.83 11.06 -1.31
N SER A 23 -3.39 11.20 -0.11
CA SER A 23 -4.55 12.07 0.12
C SER A 23 -4.24 13.51 -0.23
N VAL A 24 -3.12 14.05 0.24
CA VAL A 24 -2.69 15.42 -0.08
C VAL A 24 -2.50 15.61 -1.59
N ARG A 25 -1.85 14.64 -2.25
CA ARG A 25 -1.63 14.73 -3.71
C ARG A 25 -2.94 14.69 -4.50
N THR A 26 -3.83 13.76 -4.16
CA THR A 26 -5.13 13.61 -4.83
C THR A 26 -6.06 14.77 -4.54
N GLU A 27 -6.02 15.32 -3.32
CA GLU A 27 -6.79 16.52 -2.95
C GLU A 27 -6.42 17.70 -3.86
N MET A 28 -5.12 17.96 -4.06
CA MET A 28 -4.66 19.05 -4.93
C MET A 28 -5.19 18.92 -6.37
N GLU A 29 -5.17 17.71 -6.94
CA GLU A 29 -5.69 17.45 -8.28
C GLU A 29 -7.21 17.53 -8.34
N LEU A 30 -7.90 16.98 -7.36
CA LEU A 30 -9.37 16.98 -7.34
C LEU A 30 -9.92 18.39 -7.16
N ILE A 31 -9.28 19.23 -6.35
CA ILE A 31 -9.64 20.65 -6.25
C ILE A 31 -9.44 21.38 -7.58
N SER A 32 -8.34 21.08 -8.30
CA SER A 32 -8.11 21.64 -9.64
C SER A 32 -9.23 21.25 -10.61
N ILE A 33 -9.66 19.98 -10.60
CA ILE A 33 -10.78 19.48 -11.40
C ILE A 33 -12.10 20.18 -11.02
N LEU A 34 -12.40 20.29 -9.71
CA LEU A 34 -13.63 20.93 -9.22
C LEU A 34 -13.68 22.42 -9.59
N LYS A 35 -12.54 23.11 -9.58
CA LYS A 35 -12.44 24.51 -10.03
C LYS A 35 -12.66 24.63 -11.52
N ASN A 36 -12.02 23.78 -12.33
CA ASN A 36 -12.18 23.79 -13.79
C ASN A 36 -13.62 23.46 -14.22
N ALA A 37 -14.34 22.67 -13.42
CA ALA A 37 -15.75 22.35 -13.64
C ALA A 37 -16.73 23.42 -13.10
N GLY A 38 -16.25 24.48 -12.43
CA GLY A 38 -17.09 25.50 -11.78
C GLY A 38 -17.83 25.02 -10.52
N ILE A 39 -17.64 23.76 -10.10
CA ILE A 39 -18.30 23.17 -8.94
C ILE A 39 -17.74 23.76 -7.64
N TYR A 40 -16.44 24.06 -7.62
CA TYR A 40 -15.75 24.59 -6.43
C TYR A 40 -16.36 25.92 -5.95
N ASP A 41 -16.74 26.80 -6.89
CA ASP A 41 -17.32 28.10 -6.56
C ASP A 41 -18.70 27.94 -5.92
N GLY A 42 -19.53 27.01 -6.43
CA GLY A 42 -20.81 26.66 -5.79
C GLY A 42 -20.64 26.05 -4.39
N MET A 43 -19.55 25.33 -4.13
CA MET A 43 -19.26 24.81 -2.79
C MET A 43 -18.85 25.91 -1.81
N LEU A 44 -18.18 26.96 -2.29
CA LEU A 44 -17.75 28.10 -1.47
C LEU A 44 -18.93 28.94 -0.94
N GLU A 45 -20.12 28.83 -1.57
CA GLU A 45 -21.34 29.47 -1.05
C GLU A 45 -21.81 28.86 0.29
N PHE A 46 -21.47 27.58 0.54
CA PHE A 46 -21.92 26.83 1.72
C PHE A 46 -20.78 26.51 2.71
N PHE A 47 -19.54 26.42 2.23
CA PHE A 47 -18.38 26.02 3.02
C PHE A 47 -17.21 26.99 2.85
N SER A 48 -16.33 27.08 3.86
CA SER A 48 -15.07 27.80 3.73
C SER A 48 -14.06 27.03 2.89
N ASP A 49 -13.12 27.73 2.24
CA ASP A 49 -12.03 27.11 1.46
C ASP A 49 -11.26 26.06 2.28
N ALA A 50 -10.94 26.38 3.54
CA ALA A 50 -10.30 25.45 4.45
C ALA A 50 -11.22 24.27 4.83
N GLY A 51 -12.52 24.51 5.00
CA GLY A 51 -13.50 23.48 5.30
C GLY A 51 -13.63 22.45 4.19
N ILE A 52 -13.66 22.90 2.93
CA ILE A 52 -13.70 22.03 1.74
C ILE A 52 -12.45 21.16 1.67
N LYS A 53 -11.26 21.79 1.76
CA LYS A 53 -9.95 21.11 1.74
C LYS A 53 -9.83 20.05 2.81
N LEU A 54 -10.09 20.42 4.07
CA LEU A 54 -10.00 19.49 5.20
C LEU A 54 -10.99 18.33 5.11
N SER A 55 -12.23 18.60 4.66
CA SER A 55 -13.24 17.55 4.48
C SER A 55 -12.84 16.57 3.39
N LEU A 56 -12.31 17.08 2.28
CA LEU A 56 -11.84 16.26 1.17
C LEU A 56 -10.61 15.44 1.56
N LEU A 57 -9.64 16.05 2.25
CA LEU A 57 -8.47 15.37 2.79
C LEU A 57 -8.89 14.24 3.74
N ALA A 58 -9.82 14.50 4.66
CA ALA A 58 -10.32 13.49 5.60
C ALA A 58 -11.00 12.32 4.88
N LEU A 59 -11.83 12.60 3.86
CA LEU A 59 -12.47 11.58 3.04
C LEU A 59 -11.42 10.71 2.31
N LEU A 60 -10.46 11.35 1.64
CA LEU A 60 -9.40 10.66 0.91
C LEU A 60 -8.51 9.84 1.85
N MET A 61 -8.23 10.36 3.06
CA MET A 61 -7.49 9.64 4.08
C MET A 61 -8.17 8.32 4.45
N VAL A 62 -9.49 8.32 4.65
CA VAL A 62 -10.25 7.11 4.96
C VAL A 62 -10.18 6.12 3.79
N VAL A 63 -10.38 6.59 2.56
CA VAL A 63 -10.33 5.73 1.35
C VAL A 63 -8.96 5.08 1.21
N TYR A 64 -7.87 5.86 1.24
CA TYR A 64 -6.52 5.30 1.10
C TYR A 64 -6.14 4.42 2.28
N PHE A 65 -6.56 4.77 3.51
CA PHE A 65 -6.33 3.93 4.69
C PHE A 65 -6.93 2.54 4.50
N MET A 66 -8.18 2.46 4.01
CA MET A 66 -8.85 1.19 3.73
C MET A 66 -8.11 0.37 2.67
N VAL A 67 -7.65 1.00 1.59
CA VAL A 67 -6.88 0.33 0.53
C VAL A 67 -5.58 -0.27 1.07
N PHE A 68 -4.79 0.49 1.83
CA PHE A 68 -3.55 -0.02 2.41
C PHE A 68 -3.79 -1.06 3.51
N ALA A 69 -4.84 -0.90 4.32
CA ALA A 69 -5.20 -1.89 5.34
C ALA A 69 -5.60 -3.22 4.70
N ALA A 70 -6.39 -3.19 3.62
CA ALA A 70 -6.75 -4.38 2.87
C ALA A 70 -5.52 -5.04 2.23
N MET A 71 -4.64 -4.25 1.61
CA MET A 71 -3.39 -4.76 1.02
C MET A 71 -2.47 -5.39 2.07
N LYS A 72 -2.38 -4.80 3.27
CA LYS A 72 -1.63 -5.34 4.40
C LYS A 72 -2.22 -6.67 4.88
N LEU A 73 -3.55 -6.79 4.98
CA LEU A 73 -4.21 -8.04 5.35
C LEU A 73 -3.92 -9.17 4.34
N ILE A 74 -4.00 -8.86 3.05
CA ILE A 74 -3.66 -9.79 1.97
C ILE A 74 -2.19 -10.21 2.06
N ALA A 75 -1.28 -9.26 2.28
CA ALA A 75 0.15 -9.52 2.41
C ALA A 75 0.48 -10.44 3.60
N ASP A 76 -0.11 -10.17 4.77
CA ASP A 76 0.05 -11.01 5.95
C ASP A 76 -0.45 -12.44 5.66
N THR A 77 -1.63 -12.57 5.04
CA THR A 77 -2.21 -13.87 4.69
C THR A 77 -1.31 -14.66 3.72
N ILE A 78 -0.80 -14.01 2.66
CA ILE A 78 0.11 -14.65 1.71
C ILE A 78 1.39 -15.11 2.40
N ASN A 79 1.96 -14.28 3.28
CA ASN A 79 3.17 -14.61 4.01
C ASN A 79 2.95 -15.77 4.99
N GLU A 80 1.87 -15.76 5.77
CA GLU A 80 1.52 -16.84 6.70
C GLU A 80 1.31 -18.17 5.95
N VAL A 81 0.56 -18.15 4.85
CA VAL A 81 0.33 -19.35 4.02
C VAL A 81 1.64 -19.86 3.41
N SER A 82 2.52 -18.97 2.95
CA SER A 82 3.83 -19.38 2.42
C SER A 82 4.69 -20.06 3.49
N LEU A 83 4.68 -19.55 4.72
CA LEU A 83 5.42 -20.15 5.83
C LEU A 83 4.80 -21.49 6.21
N LEU A 84 3.48 -21.60 6.25
CA LEU A 84 2.78 -22.84 6.56
C LEU A 84 3.17 -23.98 5.60
N PHE A 85 3.31 -23.70 4.30
CA PHE A 85 3.63 -24.73 3.31
C PHE A 85 5.12 -25.07 3.22
N PHE A 86 6.01 -24.12 3.48
CA PHE A 86 7.43 -24.26 3.15
C PHE A 86 8.38 -24.16 4.35
N SER A 87 7.92 -23.69 5.50
CA SER A 87 8.72 -23.59 6.72
C SER A 87 8.80 -24.92 7.46
N LYS A 88 9.97 -25.18 8.07
CA LYS A 88 10.17 -26.28 9.03
C LYS A 88 9.82 -25.89 10.47
N ASP A 89 9.51 -24.61 10.67
CA ASP A 89 9.29 -24.01 11.97
C ASP A 89 7.84 -24.23 12.41
N HIS A 90 7.64 -25.08 13.41
CA HIS A 90 6.33 -25.37 14.00
C HIS A 90 5.98 -24.44 15.17
N GLU A 91 6.95 -23.69 15.71
CA GLU A 91 6.77 -22.83 16.90
C GLU A 91 6.49 -21.36 16.55
N GLY A 92 6.66 -20.97 15.28
CA GLY A 92 6.28 -19.64 14.79
C GLY A 92 7.30 -18.53 15.07
N GLU A 93 8.54 -18.88 15.42
CA GLU A 93 9.61 -17.89 15.65
C GLU A 93 9.93 -17.07 14.40
N SER A 94 9.78 -17.68 13.22
CA SER A 94 9.90 -17.03 11.91
C SER A 94 8.95 -15.83 11.75
N LEU A 95 7.72 -15.88 12.30
CA LEU A 95 6.76 -14.76 12.25
C LEU A 95 7.23 -13.55 13.08
N TYR A 96 7.90 -13.80 14.21
CA TYR A 96 8.44 -12.73 15.05
C TYR A 96 9.59 -11.96 14.36
N LEU A 97 10.43 -12.68 13.61
CA LEU A 97 11.54 -12.09 12.85
C LEU A 97 11.04 -11.21 11.68
N ILE A 98 9.90 -11.57 11.09
CA ILE A 98 9.29 -10.82 9.97
C ILE A 98 8.66 -9.52 10.45
N ARG A 99 8.11 -9.47 11.67
CA ARG A 99 7.52 -8.24 12.25
C ARG A 99 8.51 -7.06 12.30
N HIS A 100 9.81 -7.33 12.39
CA HIS A 100 10.84 -6.29 12.36
C HIS A 100 10.98 -5.62 10.98
N GLY A 101 10.55 -6.30 9.90
CA GLY A 101 10.51 -5.77 8.55
C GLY A 101 9.53 -4.59 8.37
N ALA A 102 8.60 -4.38 9.30
CA ALA A 102 7.70 -3.22 9.29
C ALA A 102 8.46 -1.87 9.34
N THR A 103 9.70 -1.87 9.84
CA THR A 103 10.56 -0.67 9.86
C THR A 103 10.89 -0.17 8.44
N ILE A 104 11.02 -1.08 7.48
CA ILE A 104 11.36 -0.75 6.08
C ILE A 104 10.23 0.08 5.47
N TYR A 105 9.00 -0.40 5.62
CA TYR A 105 7.83 0.33 5.14
C TYR A 105 7.60 1.63 5.91
N PHE A 106 7.88 1.67 7.21
CA PHE A 106 7.76 2.90 7.99
C PHE A 106 8.72 3.99 7.47
N VAL A 107 9.99 3.66 7.26
CA VAL A 107 10.96 4.60 6.67
C VAL A 107 10.52 5.03 5.28
N GLY A 108 10.09 4.10 4.42
CA GLY A 108 9.55 4.43 3.10
C GLY A 108 8.34 5.36 3.16
N SER A 109 7.45 5.17 4.14
CA SER A 109 6.26 6.00 4.33
C SER A 109 6.58 7.43 4.77
N VAL A 110 7.65 7.61 5.57
CA VAL A 110 8.11 8.95 5.96
C VAL A 110 8.78 9.63 4.78
N VAL A 111 9.58 8.90 3.99
CA VAL A 111 10.23 9.43 2.79
C VAL A 111 9.21 9.80 1.71
N SER A 112 8.11 9.06 1.59
CA SER A 112 7.05 9.35 0.62
C SER A 112 6.36 10.69 0.87
N LEU A 113 6.33 11.18 2.11
CA LEU A 113 5.86 12.53 2.43
C LEU A 113 6.68 13.59 1.72
N LEU A 114 7.98 13.40 1.46
CA LEU A 114 8.79 14.37 0.71
C LEU A 114 8.42 14.43 -0.78
N SER A 115 7.70 13.42 -1.27
CA SER A 115 7.30 13.29 -2.68
C SER A 115 5.85 13.64 -2.94
N PHE A 116 5.19 14.40 -2.04
CA PHE A 116 3.76 14.74 -2.17
C PHE A 116 3.39 15.50 -3.45
N TYR A 117 4.36 16.07 -4.18
CA TYR A 117 4.15 16.71 -5.48
C TYR A 117 4.04 15.74 -6.66
N SER A 118 4.41 14.47 -6.50
CA SER A 118 4.45 13.49 -7.59
C SER A 118 3.81 12.16 -7.21
N PHE A 119 2.72 11.79 -7.89
CA PHE A 119 2.14 10.46 -7.77
C PHE A 119 3.15 9.36 -8.08
N ILE A 120 3.95 9.55 -9.14
CA ILE A 120 4.98 8.61 -9.56
C ILE A 120 6.03 8.47 -8.46
N GLY A 121 6.41 9.58 -7.81
CA GLY A 121 7.36 9.57 -6.70
C GLY A 121 6.86 8.73 -5.52
N ILE A 122 5.63 8.96 -5.06
CA ILE A 122 5.04 8.19 -3.95
C ILE A 122 4.94 6.69 -4.30
N MET A 123 4.47 6.36 -5.51
CA MET A 123 4.34 4.98 -5.96
C MET A 123 5.70 4.29 -6.13
N ALA A 124 6.71 5.00 -6.64
CA ALA A 124 8.07 4.47 -6.76
C ALA A 124 8.69 4.18 -5.39
N ILE A 125 8.51 5.07 -4.41
CA ILE A 125 8.99 4.84 -3.03
C ILE A 125 8.30 3.63 -2.41
N PHE A 126 6.99 3.49 -2.60
CA PHE A 126 6.25 2.31 -2.14
C PHE A 126 6.76 1.03 -2.80
N ALA A 127 7.00 1.03 -4.11
CA ALA A 127 7.54 -0.11 -4.85
C ALA A 127 8.96 -0.50 -4.38
N VAL A 128 9.84 0.49 -4.18
CA VAL A 128 11.19 0.27 -3.65
C VAL A 128 11.12 -0.29 -2.23
N ALA A 129 10.27 0.24 -1.36
CA ALA A 129 10.09 -0.27 -0.01
C ALA A 129 9.61 -1.74 -0.02
N THR A 130 8.68 -2.08 -0.92
CA THR A 130 8.20 -3.46 -1.13
C THR A 130 9.31 -4.38 -1.61
N MET A 131 10.14 -3.94 -2.56
CA MET A 131 11.27 -4.72 -3.06
C MET A 131 12.32 -4.96 -1.98
N VAL A 132 12.68 -3.92 -1.22
CA VAL A 132 13.64 -4.03 -0.10
C VAL A 132 13.08 -4.95 0.99
N TYR A 133 11.79 -4.84 1.31
CA TYR A 133 11.11 -5.74 2.25
C TYR A 133 11.15 -7.19 1.76
N PHE A 134 10.88 -7.44 0.48
CA PHE A 134 10.92 -8.79 -0.08
C PHE A 134 12.32 -9.42 0.02
N ILE A 135 13.37 -8.66 -0.31
CA ILE A 135 14.76 -9.12 -0.15
C ILE A 135 15.06 -9.41 1.32
N TYR A 136 14.67 -8.51 2.24
CA TYR A 136 14.83 -8.70 3.68
C TYR A 136 14.11 -9.97 4.17
N PHE A 137 12.87 -10.19 3.72
CA PHE A 137 12.05 -11.35 4.07
C PHE A 137 12.74 -12.65 3.66
N VAL A 138 13.16 -12.76 2.39
CA VAL A 138 13.84 -13.96 1.88
C VAL A 138 15.15 -14.22 2.64
N TYR A 139 15.96 -13.18 2.86
CA TYR A 139 17.23 -13.31 3.58
C TYR A 139 17.01 -13.76 5.03
N LYS A 140 15.99 -13.22 5.70
CA LYS A 140 15.77 -13.46 7.12
C LYS A 140 15.22 -14.85 7.42
N ILE A 141 14.43 -15.42 6.51
CA ILE A 141 13.79 -16.72 6.69
C ILE A 141 14.68 -17.86 6.14
N SER A 142 15.61 -17.55 5.24
CA SER A 142 16.55 -18.52 4.65
C SER A 142 17.20 -19.51 5.64
N PRO A 143 17.68 -19.10 6.83
CA PRO A 143 18.28 -20.03 7.79
C PRO A 143 17.32 -21.10 8.33
N ASN A 144 16.02 -20.83 8.31
CA ASN A 144 14.97 -21.70 8.85
C ASN A 144 14.33 -22.60 7.77
N LEU A 145 14.84 -22.54 6.54
CA LEU A 145 14.29 -23.25 5.39
C LEU A 145 15.30 -24.22 4.80
N THR A 146 14.76 -25.24 4.11
CA THR A 146 15.57 -25.99 3.14
C THR A 146 15.72 -25.17 1.87
N MET A 147 16.71 -25.51 1.04
CA MET A 147 16.87 -24.91 -0.29
C MET A 147 15.58 -25.02 -1.13
N ALA A 148 14.89 -26.17 -1.06
CA ALA A 148 13.61 -26.38 -1.74
C ALA A 148 12.48 -25.50 -1.17
N GLY A 149 12.41 -25.33 0.15
CA GLY A 149 11.45 -24.44 0.81
C GLY A 149 11.66 -22.97 0.45
N LEU A 150 12.92 -22.52 0.37
CA LEU A 150 13.24 -21.15 -0.03
C LEU A 150 12.83 -20.85 -1.47
N ILE A 151 13.11 -21.77 -2.40
CA ILE A 151 12.65 -21.68 -3.79
C ILE A 151 11.11 -21.64 -3.80
N GLY A 152 10.46 -22.55 -3.07
CA GLY A 152 9.00 -22.62 -2.95
C GLY A 152 8.37 -21.30 -2.51
N ILE A 153 8.87 -20.67 -1.45
CA ILE A 153 8.38 -19.37 -0.97
C ILE A 153 8.56 -18.28 -2.02
N VAL A 154 9.74 -18.17 -2.62
CA VAL A 154 9.99 -17.12 -3.63
C VAL A 154 9.02 -17.25 -4.80
N PHE A 155 8.84 -18.46 -5.34
CA PHE A 155 7.89 -18.69 -6.44
C PHE A 155 6.44 -18.46 -6.01
N PHE A 156 6.05 -18.91 -4.82
CA PHE A 156 4.69 -18.73 -4.31
C PHE A 156 4.33 -17.25 -4.17
N GLN A 157 5.18 -16.45 -3.55
CA GLN A 157 4.98 -15.00 -3.41
C GLN A 157 4.90 -14.32 -4.77
N VAL A 158 5.85 -14.60 -5.67
CA VAL A 158 5.91 -13.95 -6.99
C VAL A 158 4.67 -14.29 -7.82
N ILE A 159 4.26 -15.56 -7.85
CA ILE A 159 3.08 -15.99 -8.61
C ILE A 159 1.81 -15.34 -8.05
N LEU A 160 1.57 -15.43 -6.75
CA LEU A 160 0.35 -14.87 -6.16
C LEU A 160 0.25 -13.36 -6.34
N TRP A 161 1.33 -12.62 -6.09
CA TRP A 161 1.31 -11.17 -6.30
C TRP A 161 1.17 -10.80 -7.77
N SER A 162 1.82 -11.53 -8.68
CA SER A 162 1.67 -11.31 -10.11
C SER A 162 0.24 -11.56 -10.58
N THR A 163 -0.40 -12.65 -10.12
CA THR A 163 -1.79 -12.96 -10.45
C THR A 163 -2.75 -11.90 -9.90
N LEU A 164 -2.57 -11.43 -8.67
CA LEU A 164 -3.40 -10.37 -8.09
C LEU A 164 -3.26 -9.05 -8.85
N VAL A 165 -2.03 -8.61 -9.12
CA VAL A 165 -1.77 -7.35 -9.83
C VAL A 165 -2.29 -7.42 -11.27
N LEU A 166 -1.96 -8.48 -12.01
CA LEU A 166 -2.45 -8.68 -13.37
C LEU A 166 -3.97 -8.80 -13.42
N GLY A 167 -4.58 -9.47 -12.43
CA GLY A 167 -6.04 -9.59 -12.31
C GLY A 167 -6.71 -8.22 -12.15
N ILE A 168 -6.17 -7.36 -11.27
CA ILE A 168 -6.68 -6.00 -11.09
C ILE A 168 -6.51 -5.16 -12.36
N ILE A 169 -5.33 -5.21 -12.99
CA ILE A 169 -5.06 -4.47 -14.25
C ILE A 169 -6.03 -4.93 -15.34
N TYR A 170 -6.23 -6.24 -15.50
CA TYR A 170 -7.16 -6.79 -16.47
C TYR A 170 -8.60 -6.31 -16.24
N LEU A 171 -9.06 -6.32 -14.98
CA LEU A 171 -10.38 -5.80 -14.62
C LEU A 171 -10.49 -4.30 -14.93
N ALA A 172 -9.48 -3.50 -14.60
CA ALA A 172 -9.47 -2.06 -14.87
C ALA A 172 -9.54 -1.77 -16.38
N VAL A 173 -8.75 -2.48 -17.20
CA VAL A 173 -8.79 -2.36 -18.67
C VAL A 173 -10.16 -2.77 -19.21
N LYS A 174 -10.75 -3.85 -18.68
CA LYS A 174 -12.08 -4.30 -19.11
C LYS A 174 -13.17 -3.29 -18.77
N VAL A 175 -13.15 -2.70 -17.58
CA VAL A 175 -14.09 -1.64 -17.18
C VAL A 175 -13.91 -0.41 -18.06
N TYR A 176 -12.68 0.02 -18.30
CA TYR A 176 -12.38 1.14 -19.18
C TYR A 176 -12.92 0.92 -20.60
N ASN A 177 -12.66 -0.25 -21.20
CA ASN A 177 -13.17 -0.60 -22.52
C ASN A 177 -14.69 -0.66 -22.55
N SER A 178 -15.33 -1.17 -21.49
CA SER A 178 -16.79 -1.20 -21.38
C SER A 178 -17.40 0.19 -21.30
N LEU A 179 -16.73 1.14 -20.61
CA LEU A 179 -17.18 2.52 -20.52
C LEU A 179 -17.06 3.22 -21.88
N ILE A 180 -15.95 3.05 -22.59
CA ILE A 180 -15.79 3.60 -23.95
C ILE A 180 -16.84 3.04 -24.90
N ALA A 181 -17.08 1.73 -24.88
CA ALA A 181 -18.09 1.11 -25.74
C ALA A 181 -19.53 1.58 -25.42
N SER A 182 -19.77 2.09 -24.22
CA SER A 182 -21.09 2.63 -23.81
C SER A 182 -21.30 4.10 -24.18
N LEU A 183 -20.23 4.83 -24.52
CA LEU A 183 -20.34 6.21 -24.98
C LEU A 183 -20.86 6.21 -26.43
N PRO A 184 -21.85 7.04 -26.77
CA PRO A 184 -22.28 7.21 -28.15
C PRO A 184 -21.22 8.06 -28.88
N ILE A 185 -20.17 7.42 -29.36
CA ILE A 185 -19.15 7.98 -30.25
C ILE A 185 -19.46 7.53 -31.68
#